data_AF-A0A847HLV0-F1
#
_entry.id   AF-A0A847HLV0-F1
#
_cell.length_a   1.000
_cell.length_b   1.000
_cell.length_c   1.000
_cell.angle_alpha   90.00
_cell.angle_beta   90.00
_cell.angle_gamma   90.00
#
_symmetry.space_group_name_H-M   'P 1'
#
loop_
_entity.id
_entity.type
_entity.pdbx_description
1 polymer ?
#
loop_
_entity_poly.entity_id
_entity_poly.type
_entity_poly.pdbx_seq_one_letter_code
_entity_poly.pdbx_strand_id
1 'polypeptide(L)'
;MKTRYFTLLFVVFFVGLTMVASAYDKLISEPLLGFELDGDDFRITVAQKGGTSHNSFRFDIRKTDEGQFVTVVRIVRDECKMMPQRETLTFMTEEIGIDTRKPVFITNSFVGYTLGADMRRYDLEKKVDEPGKETLSKPETLKEKAVDVFKKIGAD
;
A
#
# COMPACT_ATOMS: atom_id res chain seq x y z
N MET A 1 -24.54 40.17 39.56
CA MET A 1 -24.01 40.36 38.18
C MET A 1 -22.87 39.41 37.79
N LYS A 2 -22.12 38.78 38.71
CA LYS A 2 -20.93 37.94 38.34
C LYS A 2 -21.26 36.58 37.68
N THR A 3 -22.37 35.95 38.05
CA THR A 3 -22.70 34.58 37.60
C THR A 3 -23.09 34.48 36.12
N ARG A 4 -23.73 35.52 35.57
CA ARG A 4 -24.15 35.56 34.16
C ARG A 4 -22.98 35.75 33.19
N TYR A 5 -21.97 36.52 33.59
CA TYR A 5 -20.72 36.64 32.82
C TYR A 5 -19.93 35.34 32.85
N PHE A 6 -19.93 34.63 33.97
CA PHE A 6 -19.23 33.34 34.10
C PHE A 6 -19.83 32.26 33.19
N THR A 7 -21.17 32.17 33.11
CA THR A 7 -21.85 31.25 32.19
C THR A 7 -21.58 31.59 30.72
N LEU A 8 -21.55 32.87 30.38
CA LEU A 8 -21.33 33.31 29.00
C LEU A 8 -19.88 33.04 28.57
N LEU A 9 -18.92 33.25 29.47
CA LEU A 9 -17.51 32.93 29.25
C LEU A 9 -17.29 31.41 29.07
N PHE A 10 -18.02 30.59 29.84
CA PHE A 10 -17.98 29.14 29.70
C PHE A 10 -18.54 28.66 28.35
N VAL A 11 -19.65 29.24 27.88
CA VAL A 11 -20.24 28.91 26.57
C VAL A 11 -19.30 29.32 25.43
N VAL A 12 -18.72 30.51 25.48
CA VAL A 12 -17.76 30.97 24.46
C VAL A 12 -16.50 30.09 24.45
N PHE A 13 -16.00 29.69 25.62
CA PHE A 13 -14.87 28.78 25.71
C PHE A 13 -15.20 27.39 25.17
N PHE A 14 -16.39 26.85 25.46
CA PHE A 14 -16.82 25.55 24.95
C PHE A 14 -17.00 25.55 23.43
N VAL A 15 -17.64 26.59 22.88
CA VAL A 15 -17.79 26.77 21.42
C VAL A 15 -16.42 26.93 20.76
N GLY A 16 -15.52 27.73 21.36
CA GLY A 16 -14.13 27.88 20.90
C GLY A 16 -13.37 26.55 20.88
N LEU A 17 -13.49 25.73 21.92
CA LEU A 17 -12.86 24.40 21.96
C LEU A 17 -13.41 23.46 20.90
N THR A 18 -14.72 23.47 20.65
CA THR A 18 -15.32 22.57 19.66
C THR A 18 -14.88 22.87 18.23
N MET A 19 -14.56 24.14 17.90
CA MET A 19 -14.04 24.49 16.58
C MET A 19 -12.58 24.07 16.36
N VAL A 20 -11.75 24.04 17.41
CA VAL A 20 -10.35 23.58 17.28
C VAL A 20 -10.29 22.06 17.08
N ALA A 21 -11.24 21.30 17.64
CA ALA A 21 -11.29 19.86 17.51
C ALA A 21 -11.70 19.38 16.10
N SER A 22 -12.54 20.15 15.37
CA SER A 22 -12.99 19.76 14.03
C SER A 22 -11.95 19.97 12.92
N ALA A 23 -10.83 20.63 13.22
CA ALA A 23 -9.73 20.83 12.27
C ALA A 23 -8.72 19.67 12.22
N TYR A 24 -8.86 18.65 13.08
CA TYR A 24 -8.04 17.44 13.02
C TYR A 24 -8.59 16.48 11.97
N ASP A 25 -8.40 16.88 10.73
CA ASP A 25 -8.70 16.08 9.56
C ASP A 25 -7.70 14.91 9.54
N LYS A 26 -8.12 13.76 10.10
CA LYS A 26 -7.29 12.56 10.19
C LYS A 26 -6.89 12.19 8.76
N LEU A 27 -5.59 12.22 8.45
CA LEU A 27 -5.09 11.70 7.18
C LEU A 27 -5.40 10.19 7.14
N ILE A 28 -6.54 9.83 6.55
CA ILE A 28 -6.81 8.46 6.16
C ILE A 28 -5.84 8.20 5.02
N SER A 29 -4.82 7.42 5.35
CA SER A 29 -3.76 7.16 4.41
C SER A 29 -4.10 5.92 3.59
N GLU A 30 -4.09 6.10 2.27
CA GLU A 30 -4.49 5.11 1.28
C GLU A 30 -3.25 4.52 0.60
N PRO A 31 -3.01 3.20 0.65
CA PRO A 31 -1.77 2.62 0.20
C PRO A 31 -1.66 2.67 -1.32
N LEU A 32 -0.49 3.07 -1.81
CA LEU A 32 -0.04 2.74 -3.15
C LEU A 32 0.12 1.22 -3.24
N LEU A 33 -0.72 0.57 -4.04
CA LEU A 33 -0.75 -0.89 -4.17
C LEU A 33 0.34 -1.42 -5.11
N GLY A 34 0.88 -0.56 -5.97
CA GLY A 34 1.95 -0.89 -6.90
C GLY A 34 2.31 0.28 -7.79
N PHE A 35 3.45 0.15 -8.47
CA PHE A 35 3.88 1.03 -9.54
C PHE A 35 4.54 0.20 -10.64
N GLU A 36 4.51 0.71 -11.85
CA GLU A 36 5.16 0.11 -13.02
C GLU A 36 5.67 1.25 -13.90
N LEU A 37 6.86 1.06 -14.48
CA LEU A 37 7.46 1.97 -15.43
C LEU A 37 7.74 1.17 -16.71
N ASP A 38 7.00 1.46 -17.77
CA ASP A 38 7.05 0.76 -19.05
C ASP A 38 7.30 1.77 -20.17
N GLY A 39 8.58 1.94 -20.54
CA GLY A 39 8.99 2.96 -21.51
C GLY A 39 8.58 4.36 -21.07
N ASP A 40 7.65 4.95 -21.81
CA ASP A 40 7.14 6.31 -21.57
C ASP A 40 5.89 6.33 -20.67
N ASP A 41 5.38 5.17 -20.28
CA ASP A 41 4.25 5.04 -19.37
C ASP A 41 4.73 4.85 -17.93
N PHE A 42 4.20 5.69 -17.04
CA PHE A 42 4.30 5.52 -15.60
C PHE A 42 2.93 5.16 -15.03
N ARG A 43 2.80 3.95 -14.49
CA ARG A 43 1.54 3.42 -13.98
C ARG A 43 1.58 3.30 -12.47
N ILE A 44 0.55 3.81 -11.81
CA ILE A 44 0.33 3.59 -10.38
C ILE A 44 -0.93 2.78 -10.17
N THR A 45 -0.88 1.87 -9.20
CA THR A 45 -2.03 1.07 -8.80
C THR A 45 -2.50 1.50 -7.42
N VAL A 46 -3.75 1.90 -7.29
CA VAL A 46 -4.35 2.43 -6.06
C VAL A 46 -5.65 1.73 -5.72
N ALA A 47 -6.04 1.76 -4.44
CA ALA A 47 -7.39 1.40 -4.02
C ALA A 47 -8.27 2.65 -4.12
N GLN A 48 -9.44 2.53 -4.75
CA GLN A 48 -10.33 3.66 -5.02
C GLN A 48 -11.81 3.29 -4.83
N LYS A 49 -12.65 4.28 -4.53
CA LYS A 49 -14.10 4.18 -4.30
C LYS A 49 -14.93 4.96 -5.32
N GLY A 50 -14.35 5.25 -6.48
CA GLY A 50 -15.04 5.87 -7.63
C GLY A 50 -14.89 7.38 -7.74
N GLY A 51 -14.17 8.03 -6.81
CA GLY A 51 -13.87 9.46 -6.85
C GLY A 51 -12.45 9.78 -7.27
N THR A 52 -11.63 8.76 -7.52
CA THR A 52 -10.25 8.95 -7.93
C THR A 52 -10.17 9.16 -9.45
N SER A 53 -9.39 10.15 -9.85
CA SER A 53 -9.09 10.46 -11.25
C SER A 53 -7.60 10.76 -11.42
N HIS A 54 -7.16 10.97 -12.66
CA HIS A 54 -5.80 11.39 -13.00
C HIS A 54 -5.35 12.64 -12.20
N ASN A 55 -6.22 13.64 -12.09
CA ASN A 55 -5.96 14.90 -11.39
C ASN A 55 -6.04 14.79 -9.87
N SER A 56 -6.34 13.60 -9.33
CA SER A 56 -6.35 13.36 -7.89
C SER A 56 -4.94 13.21 -7.31
N PHE A 57 -3.91 13.15 -8.17
CA PHE A 57 -2.52 12.94 -7.78
C PHE A 57 -1.61 14.07 -8.25
N ARG A 58 -0.57 14.31 -7.45
CA ARG A 58 0.59 15.12 -7.78
C ARG A 58 1.83 14.26 -7.57
N PHE A 59 2.86 14.50 -8.38
CA PHE A 59 4.15 13.85 -8.27
C PHE A 59 5.22 14.88 -7.90
N ASP A 60 5.90 14.64 -6.77
CA ASP A 60 7.05 15.46 -6.37
C ASP A 60 8.33 14.72 -6.75
N ILE A 61 9.08 15.26 -7.70
CA ILE A 61 10.33 14.65 -8.18
C ILE A 61 11.53 15.37 -7.58
N ARG A 62 12.42 14.59 -6.96
CA ARG A 62 13.74 15.06 -6.53
C ARG A 62 14.81 14.35 -7.37
N LYS A 63 15.55 15.12 -8.15
CA LYS A 63 16.64 14.62 -8.98
C LYS A 63 17.95 14.74 -8.21
N THR A 64 18.73 13.67 -8.21
CA THR A 64 20.06 13.57 -7.61
C THR A 64 21.02 12.95 -8.63
N ASP A 65 22.31 12.95 -8.34
CA ASP A 65 23.31 12.32 -9.22
C ASP A 65 23.16 10.79 -9.26
N GLU A 66 22.63 10.20 -8.19
CA GLU A 66 22.39 8.75 -8.05
C GLU A 66 21.07 8.28 -8.69
N GLY A 67 20.13 9.19 -8.96
CA GLY A 67 18.83 8.85 -9.52
C GLY A 67 17.73 9.88 -9.23
N GLN A 68 16.49 9.45 -9.46
CA GLN A 68 15.30 10.29 -9.33
C GLN A 68 14.37 9.69 -8.29
N PHE A 69 13.99 10.47 -7.29
CA PHE A 69 13.03 10.07 -6.27
C PHE A 69 11.67 10.68 -6.62
N VAL A 70 10.69 9.83 -6.90
CA VAL A 70 9.34 10.23 -7.26
C VAL A 70 8.43 9.95 -6.08
N THR A 71 7.89 11.01 -5.48
CA THR A 71 6.91 10.91 -4.41
C THR A 71 5.51 11.06 -4.99
N VAL A 72 4.69 10.03 -4.85
CA VAL A 72 3.27 10.09 -5.22
C VAL A 72 2.49 10.71 -4.06
N VAL A 73 1.73 11.77 -4.34
CA VAL A 73 0.92 12.51 -3.36
C VAL A 73 -0.51 12.57 -3.87
N ARG A 74 -1.48 12.10 -3.07
CA ARG A 74 -2.90 12.31 -3.37
C ARG A 74 -3.31 13.70 -2.90
N ILE A 75 -3.77 14.53 -3.82
CA ILE A 75 -4.25 15.89 -3.55
C ILE A 75 -5.78 15.97 -3.43
N VAL A 76 -6.51 15.04 -4.06
CA VAL A 76 -7.98 14.94 -3.95
C VAL A 76 -8.35 13.62 -3.30
N ARG A 77 -9.11 13.69 -2.21
CA ARG A 77 -9.60 12.53 -1.45
C ARG A 77 -10.61 11.73 -2.25
N ASP A 78 -10.60 10.42 -2.05
CA ASP A 78 -11.61 9.53 -2.60
C ASP A 78 -12.78 9.35 -1.63
N GLU A 79 -13.70 10.31 -1.67
CA GLU A 79 -14.87 10.36 -0.77
C GLU A 79 -16.11 9.70 -1.35
N CYS A 80 -15.97 9.03 -2.50
CA CYS A 80 -17.08 8.33 -3.11
C CYS A 80 -17.46 7.08 -2.31
N LYS A 81 -18.72 6.67 -2.47
CA LYS A 81 -19.33 5.60 -1.66
C LYS A 81 -19.37 4.25 -2.38
N MET A 82 -18.55 4.05 -3.40
CA MET A 82 -18.47 2.74 -4.06
C MET A 82 -17.66 1.77 -3.21
N MET A 83 -17.85 0.48 -3.47
CA MET A 83 -17.02 -0.57 -2.92
C MET A 83 -15.56 -0.35 -3.38
N PRO A 84 -14.55 -0.49 -2.51
CA PRO A 84 -13.15 -0.31 -2.90
C PRO A 84 -12.76 -1.25 -4.04
N GLN A 85 -12.19 -0.67 -5.10
CA GLN A 85 -11.69 -1.38 -6.27
C GLN A 85 -10.23 -1.01 -6.51
N ARG A 86 -9.49 -1.91 -7.15
CA ARG A 86 -8.13 -1.64 -7.60
C ARG A 86 -8.19 -0.98 -8.96
N GLU A 87 -7.57 0.18 -9.09
CA GLU A 87 -7.43 0.87 -10.37
C GLU A 87 -5.97 1.15 -10.68
N THR A 88 -5.62 0.99 -11.95
CA THR A 88 -4.33 1.37 -12.50
C THR A 88 -4.50 2.65 -13.31
N LEU A 89 -3.85 3.71 -12.87
CA LEU A 89 -3.82 4.99 -13.56
C LEU A 89 -2.49 5.09 -14.30
N THR A 90 -2.57 5.47 -15.57
CA THR A 90 -1.41 5.63 -16.45
C THR A 90 -1.15 7.11 -16.67
N PHE A 91 0.09 7.50 -16.46
CA PHE A 91 0.61 8.85 -16.62
C PHE A 91 1.78 8.81 -17.61
N MET A 92 2.00 9.88 -18.35
CA MET A 92 3.20 9.97 -19.20
C MET A 92 4.42 10.32 -18.34
N THR A 93 5.55 9.67 -18.57
CA THR A 93 6.82 9.98 -17.86
C THR A 93 7.24 11.43 -18.08
N GLU A 94 6.98 11.97 -19.28
CA GLU A 94 7.19 13.38 -19.64
C GLU A 94 6.32 14.34 -18.82
N GLU A 95 5.04 13.99 -18.62
CA GLU A 95 4.10 14.80 -17.83
C GLU A 95 4.54 14.90 -16.36
N ILE A 96 5.04 13.79 -15.83
CA ILE A 96 5.53 13.75 -14.45
C ILE A 96 6.89 14.44 -14.36
N GLY A 97 7.73 14.32 -15.39
CA GLY A 97 9.07 14.89 -15.47
C GLY A 97 10.19 13.88 -15.12
N ILE A 98 9.92 12.58 -15.31
CA ILE A 98 10.86 11.47 -15.08
C ILE A 98 11.74 11.27 -16.31
N ASP A 99 13.05 11.22 -16.10
CA ASP A 99 14.00 10.77 -17.13
C ASP A 99 14.12 9.24 -17.12
N THR A 100 13.63 8.56 -18.15
CA THR A 100 13.60 7.10 -18.27
C THR A 100 15.00 6.47 -18.36
N ARG A 101 16.05 7.27 -18.59
CA ARG A 101 17.44 6.80 -18.67
C ARG A 101 18.15 6.73 -17.33
N LYS A 102 17.52 7.23 -16.27
CA LYS A 102 18.08 7.25 -14.91
C LYS A 102 17.26 6.35 -13.99
N PRO A 103 17.89 5.75 -12.96
CA PRO A 103 17.16 4.95 -11.99
C PRO A 103 16.10 5.80 -11.28
N VAL A 104 14.91 5.20 -11.12
CA VAL A 104 13.75 5.83 -10.48
C VAL A 104 13.45 5.10 -9.19
N PHE A 105 13.43 5.86 -8.10
CA PHE A 105 13.08 5.40 -6.77
C PHE A 105 11.70 5.94 -6.41
N ILE A 106 10.78 5.05 -6.08
CA ILE A 106 9.43 5.43 -5.69
C ILE A 106 9.38 5.59 -4.18
N THR A 107 9.17 6.82 -3.74
CA THR A 107 8.98 7.14 -2.33
C THR A 107 7.49 7.26 -2.05
N ASN A 108 7.01 6.42 -1.15
CA ASN A 108 5.61 6.38 -0.80
C ASN A 108 5.35 7.29 0.41
N SER A 109 4.49 8.31 0.27
CA SER A 109 4.02 9.13 1.40
C SER A 109 2.81 8.54 2.12
N PHE A 110 2.24 7.43 1.62
CA PHE A 110 1.04 6.75 2.12
C PHE A 110 1.37 5.71 3.21
N VAL A 111 1.09 6.06 4.47
CA VAL A 111 1.04 5.19 5.65
C VAL A 111 -0.19 4.27 5.67
N GLY A 112 -0.09 3.02 5.22
CA GLY A 112 -0.92 1.86 5.60
C GLY A 112 -2.46 1.97 5.74
N TYR A 113 -3.19 1.29 4.84
CA TYR A 113 -4.54 0.78 5.15
C TYR A 113 -4.41 -0.40 6.12
N THR A 114 -4.99 -0.31 7.31
CA THR A 114 -5.14 -1.42 8.26
C THR A 114 -6.43 -2.23 8.04
N LEU A 115 -7.03 -2.18 6.84
CA LEU A 115 -8.26 -2.93 6.55
C LEU A 115 -8.28 -3.52 5.13
N GLY A 116 -7.38 -4.47 4.84
CA GLY A 116 -7.40 -5.21 3.56
C GLY A 116 -6.02 -5.62 3.03
N ALA A 117 -4.94 -4.97 3.48
CA ALA A 117 -3.59 -5.50 3.29
C ALA A 117 -3.39 -6.85 4.02
N ASP A 118 -4.28 -7.15 4.97
CA ASP A 118 -4.25 -8.35 5.78
C ASP A 118 -4.82 -9.59 5.08
N MET A 119 -5.53 -9.49 3.95
CA MET A 119 -6.04 -10.71 3.29
C MET A 119 -4.92 -11.49 2.59
N ARG A 120 -3.90 -10.82 2.06
CA ARG A 120 -2.69 -11.51 1.55
C ARG A 120 -1.81 -12.03 2.68
N ARG A 121 -1.76 -11.33 3.82
CA ARG A 121 -1.07 -11.81 5.02
C ARG A 121 -1.77 -13.04 5.57
N TYR A 122 -3.11 -13.04 5.64
CA TYR A 122 -3.91 -14.21 6.00
C TYR A 122 -3.66 -15.39 5.06
N ASP A 123 -3.57 -15.20 3.74
CA ASP A 123 -3.31 -16.31 2.81
C ASP A 123 -1.85 -16.81 2.85
N LEU A 124 -0.89 -15.94 3.19
CA LEU A 124 0.51 -16.30 3.37
C LEU A 124 0.77 -16.94 4.74
N GLU A 125 0.15 -16.44 5.81
CA GLU A 125 0.22 -16.97 7.18
C GLU A 125 -0.60 -18.26 7.31
N LYS A 126 -1.75 -18.39 6.64
CA LYS A 126 -2.50 -19.66 6.57
C LYS A 126 -1.77 -20.76 5.81
N LYS A 127 -0.88 -20.41 4.88
CA LYS A 127 0.05 -21.38 4.26
C LYS A 127 1.19 -21.80 5.18
N VAL A 128 1.46 -21.05 6.25
CA VAL A 128 2.51 -21.35 7.24
C VAL A 128 1.91 -22.05 8.47
N ASP A 129 0.65 -21.77 8.82
CA ASP A 129 -0.01 -22.23 10.05
C ASP A 129 -0.99 -23.40 9.86
N GLU A 130 -1.10 -23.99 8.67
CA GLU A 130 -1.63 -25.37 8.59
C GLU A 130 -0.51 -26.32 9.02
N PRO A 131 -0.57 -26.94 10.22
CA PRO A 131 0.24 -28.10 10.49
C PRO A 131 -0.18 -29.17 9.48
N GLY A 132 0.66 -29.38 8.47
CA GLY A 132 0.63 -30.59 7.68
C GLY A 132 0.55 -31.75 8.66
N LYS A 133 -0.53 -32.54 8.56
CA LYS A 133 -0.66 -33.80 9.27
C LYS A 133 0.67 -34.52 9.20
N GLU A 134 1.30 -34.71 10.35
CA GLU A 134 2.42 -35.62 10.53
C GLU A 134 1.96 -37.01 10.09
N THR A 135 2.24 -37.38 8.84
CA THR A 135 2.49 -38.77 8.49
C THR A 135 3.83 -39.14 9.10
N LEU A 136 3.76 -39.86 10.23
CA LEU A 136 4.86 -40.63 10.79
C LEU A 136 5.42 -41.57 9.70
N SER A 137 6.59 -41.24 9.16
CA SER A 137 7.54 -42.25 8.68
C SER A 137 8.96 -41.69 8.67
N LYS A 138 9.74 -42.18 9.64
CA LYS A 138 11.20 -42.22 9.80
C LYS A 138 12.04 -41.78 8.57
N PRO A 139 13.11 -40.98 8.74
CA PRO A 139 13.97 -40.60 7.62
C PRO A 139 14.82 -41.80 7.18
N GLU A 140 14.55 -42.33 5.99
CA GLU A 140 15.44 -43.28 5.30
C GLU A 140 16.71 -42.53 4.86
N THR A 141 17.84 -43.02 5.35
CA THR A 141 19.17 -42.48 5.06
C THR A 141 19.49 -42.53 3.57
N LEU A 142 20.23 -41.52 3.09
CA LEU A 142 20.67 -41.29 1.70
C LEU A 142 21.26 -42.50 0.94
N LYS A 143 21.61 -43.58 1.62
CA LYS A 143 22.09 -44.82 1.00
C LYS A 143 20.98 -45.61 0.29
N GLU A 144 19.72 -45.50 0.72
CA GLU A 144 18.61 -46.31 0.19
C GLU A 144 18.10 -45.75 -1.16
N LYS A 145 18.08 -44.41 -1.31
CA LYS A 145 17.78 -43.75 -2.59
C LYS A 145 18.76 -44.05 -3.71
N ALA A 146 20.02 -44.39 -3.38
CA ALA A 146 21.01 -44.74 -4.40
C ALA A 146 20.75 -46.12 -5.00
N VAL A 147 20.32 -47.10 -4.19
CA VAL A 147 20.07 -48.48 -4.66
C VAL A 147 18.85 -48.54 -5.60
N ASP A 148 17.86 -47.68 -5.37
CA ASP A 148 16.63 -47.67 -6.16
C ASP A 148 16.80 -47.06 -7.57
N VAL A 149 17.76 -46.14 -7.74
CA VAL A 149 18.10 -45.58 -9.05
C VAL A 149 18.84 -46.61 -9.92
N PHE A 150 19.72 -47.43 -9.33
CA PHE A 150 20.47 -48.44 -10.09
C PHE A 150 19.63 -49.64 -10.50
N LYS A 151 18.57 -49.99 -9.76
CA LYS A 151 17.63 -51.05 -10.18
C LYS A 151 16.78 -50.65 -11.39
N LYS A 152 16.55 -49.35 -11.59
CA LYS A 152 15.68 -48.84 -12.66
C LYS A 152 16.38 -48.67 -14.01
N ILE A 153 17.71 -48.82 -14.05
CA ILE A 153 18.52 -48.69 -15.27
C ILE A 153 18.88 -50.06 -15.87
N GLY A 154 18.70 -51.16 -15.13
CA GLY A 154 19.10 -52.51 -15.56
C GLY A 154 17.98 -53.39 -16.15
N ALA A 155 16.84 -52.81 -16.54
CA ALA A 155 15.69 -53.58 -17.02
C ALA A 155 15.06 -53.01 -18.31
N ASP A 156 15.89 -52.47 -19.20
CA ASP A 156 15.59 -52.34 -20.63
C ASP A 156 16.75 -52.96 -21.45
#